data_AF-A0A965QRA9-F1
#
_entry.id   AF-A0A965QRA9-F1
#
_cell.length_a   1.000
_cell.length_b   1.000
_cell.length_c   1.000
_cell.angle_alpha   90.00
_cell.angle_beta   90.00
_cell.angle_gamma   90.00
#
_symmetry.space_group_name_H-M   'P 1'
#
loop_
_entity.id
_entity.type
_entity.pdbx_description
1 polymer ?
#
loop_
_entity_poly.entity_id
_entity_poly.type
_entity_poly.pdbx_seq_one_letter_code
_entity_poly.pdbx_strand_id
1 'polypeptide(L)'
;RLAAALGDGAAAVVADAMAAAGLMAMNTVYYRFRHMLGKESYEARSPRLRMSRMVQPATSKADFELMSLGCAALAGCEACIKNHEASLVHLGVGEEACHDAVRIAAVVNAAAVGMA
;
A
#
# COMPACT_ATOMS: atom_id res chain seq x y z
N ARG A 1 -4.93 14.53 -16.94
CA ARG A 1 -3.84 14.12 -16.01
C ARG A 1 -4.45 14.05 -14.60
N LEU A 2 -4.06 13.10 -13.75
CA LEU A 2 -4.64 12.91 -12.40
C LEU A 2 -4.71 14.22 -11.60
N ALA A 3 -3.69 15.07 -11.75
CA ALA A 3 -3.64 16.39 -11.11
C ALA A 3 -4.79 17.34 -11.51
N ALA A 4 -5.31 17.25 -12.74
CA ALA A 4 -6.42 18.08 -13.20
C ALA A 4 -7.77 17.60 -12.66
N ALA A 5 -7.88 16.33 -12.25
CA ALA A 5 -9.13 15.77 -11.71
C ALA A 5 -9.30 16.02 -10.20
N LEU A 6 -8.21 16.30 -9.47
CA LEU A 6 -8.18 16.35 -8.01
C LEU A 6 -8.10 17.77 -7.41
N GLY A 7 -8.00 18.82 -8.23
CA GLY A 7 -7.94 20.21 -7.76
C GLY A 7 -6.74 20.50 -6.85
N ASP A 8 -6.89 21.40 -5.87
CA ASP A 8 -5.79 21.87 -5.01
C ASP A 8 -5.17 20.78 -4.13
N GLY A 9 -5.93 19.72 -3.81
CA GLY A 9 -5.44 18.56 -3.04
C GLY A 9 -4.57 17.58 -3.85
N ALA A 10 -4.50 17.76 -5.18
CA ALA A 10 -3.87 16.83 -6.09
C ALA A 10 -2.39 16.54 -5.79
N ALA A 11 -1.63 17.57 -5.39
CA ALA A 11 -0.19 17.44 -5.24
C ALA A 11 0.18 16.50 -4.08
N ALA A 12 -0.52 16.61 -2.95
CA ALA A 12 -0.31 15.74 -1.79
C ALA A 12 -0.70 14.30 -2.10
N VAL A 13 -1.87 14.10 -2.72
CA VAL A 13 -2.36 12.77 -3.12
C VAL A 13 -1.42 12.09 -4.11
N VAL A 14 -0.97 12.81 -5.15
CA VAL A 14 -0.02 12.27 -6.13
C VAL A 14 1.30 11.91 -5.46
N ALA A 15 1.83 12.77 -4.58
CA ALA A 15 3.08 12.51 -3.89
C ALA A 15 2.99 11.25 -3.01
N ASP A 16 1.88 11.08 -2.29
CA ASP A 16 1.69 9.92 -1.41
C ASP A 16 1.35 8.65 -2.17
N ALA A 17 0.62 8.72 -3.28
CA ALA A 17 0.40 7.59 -4.16
C ALA A 17 1.73 7.06 -4.74
N MET A 18 2.60 7.96 -5.21
CA MET A 18 3.93 7.58 -5.71
C MET A 18 4.80 6.98 -4.59
N ALA A 19 4.74 7.56 -3.39
CA ALA A 19 5.48 7.05 -2.25
C ALA A 19 4.97 5.69 -1.77
N ALA A 20 3.65 5.49 -1.70
CA ALA A 20 3.03 4.21 -1.35
C ALA A 20 3.43 3.13 -2.36
N ALA A 21 3.37 3.42 -3.66
CA ALA A 21 3.81 2.49 -4.70
C ALA A 21 5.29 2.11 -4.55
N GLY A 22 6.19 3.08 -4.37
CA GLY A 22 7.62 2.82 -4.19
C GLY A 22 7.94 2.06 -2.90
N LEU A 23 7.29 2.43 -1.80
CA LEU A 23 7.47 1.74 -0.53
C LEU A 23 6.90 0.33 -0.55
N MET A 24 5.76 0.09 -1.21
CA MET A 24 5.22 -1.26 -1.35
C MET A 24 6.06 -2.12 -2.29
N ALA A 25 6.62 -1.56 -3.38
CA ALA A 25 7.56 -2.29 -4.21
C ALA A 25 8.78 -2.80 -3.41
N MET A 26 9.24 -2.04 -2.42
CA MET A 26 10.30 -2.47 -1.49
C MET A 26 9.79 -3.43 -0.40
N ASN A 27 8.76 -3.02 0.33
CA ASN A 27 8.27 -3.71 1.52
C ASN A 27 7.70 -5.08 1.20
N THR A 28 6.89 -5.17 0.13
CA THR A 28 6.24 -6.43 -0.26
C THR A 28 7.25 -7.48 -0.69
N VAL A 29 8.43 -7.12 -1.18
CA VAL A 29 9.50 -8.09 -1.48
C VAL A 29 10.08 -8.63 -0.17
N TYR A 30 10.48 -7.74 0.74
CA TYR A 30 11.15 -8.11 1.97
C TYR A 30 10.24 -8.87 2.94
N TYR A 31 9.03 -8.35 3.21
CA TYR A 31 8.11 -8.96 4.15
C TYR A 31 7.46 -10.23 3.61
N ARG A 32 7.23 -10.33 2.30
CA ARG A 32 6.76 -11.59 1.69
C ARG A 32 7.79 -12.69 1.82
N PHE A 33 9.06 -12.41 1.55
CA PHE A 33 10.15 -13.38 1.74
C PHE A 33 10.17 -13.92 3.17
N ARG A 34 10.11 -13.01 4.16
CA ARG A 34 10.07 -13.38 5.58
C ARG A 34 8.88 -14.27 5.92
N HIS A 35 7.68 -13.81 5.55
CA HIS A 35 6.42 -14.53 5.77
C HIS A 35 6.41 -15.92 5.12
N MET A 36 6.90 -16.05 3.89
CA MET A 36 6.98 -17.32 3.18
C MET A 36 7.96 -18.30 3.82
N LEU A 37 9.06 -17.81 4.42
CA LEU A 37 10.03 -18.68 5.08
C LEU A 37 9.61 -19.07 6.49
N GLY A 38 8.92 -18.19 7.23
CA GLY A 38 8.44 -18.47 8.58
C GLY A 38 9.53 -18.86 9.58
N LYS A 39 10.80 -18.50 9.32
CA LYS A 39 11.93 -18.83 10.21
C LYS A 39 12.21 -17.69 11.16
N GLU A 40 12.30 -18.01 12.45
CA GLU A 40 12.65 -17.05 13.51
C GLU A 40 13.94 -16.28 13.22
N SER A 41 14.94 -16.92 12.61
CA SER A 41 16.22 -16.29 12.26
C SER A 41 16.13 -15.18 11.22
N TYR A 42 15.06 -15.14 10.41
CA TYR A 42 14.75 -14.03 9.52
C TYR A 42 13.76 -13.05 10.17
N GLU A 43 12.83 -13.53 10.99
CA GLU A 43 11.87 -12.67 11.70
C GLU A 43 12.53 -11.76 12.73
N ALA A 44 13.54 -12.26 13.45
CA ALA A 44 14.28 -11.49 14.45
C ALA A 44 15.21 -10.41 13.83
N ARG A 45 15.40 -10.41 12.50
CA ARG A 45 16.29 -9.44 11.85
C ARG A 45 15.60 -8.10 11.67
N SER A 46 16.30 -7.03 12.04
CA SER A 46 15.88 -5.67 11.72
C SER A 46 15.86 -5.48 10.18
N PRO A 47 14.76 -4.95 9.60
CA PRO A 47 14.67 -4.69 8.16
C PRO A 47 15.74 -3.70 7.67
N ARG A 48 16.09 -2.70 8.49
CA ARG A 48 16.96 -1.59 8.11
C ARG A 48 16.55 -0.91 6.79
N LEU A 49 15.23 -0.81 6.56
CA LEU A 49 14.63 -0.15 5.40
C LEU A 49 14.05 1.20 5.80
N ARG A 50 14.26 2.23 4.97
CA ARG A 50 13.75 3.58 5.24
C ARG A 50 12.29 3.69 4.82
N MET A 51 11.40 3.90 5.79
CA MET A 51 9.94 3.86 5.60
C MET A 51 9.23 5.14 6.13
N SER A 52 9.97 6.26 6.24
CA SER A 52 9.50 7.46 6.97
C SER A 52 8.21 8.08 6.42
N ARG A 53 7.94 7.95 5.13
CA ARG A 53 6.71 8.50 4.52
C ARG A 53 5.44 7.82 5.04
N MET A 54 5.50 6.57 5.51
CA MET A 54 4.34 5.89 6.11
C MET A 54 3.96 6.45 7.48
N VAL A 55 4.92 7.11 8.17
CA VAL A 55 4.69 7.76 9.48
C VAL A 55 4.22 9.20 9.29
N GLN A 56 4.71 9.87 8.25
CA GLN A 56 4.44 11.27 7.95
C GLN A 56 3.94 11.44 6.51
N PRO A 57 2.73 10.96 6.19
CA PRO A 57 2.10 11.20 4.89
C PRO A 57 1.84 12.70 4.68
N ALA A 58 1.79 13.15 3.42
CA ALA A 58 1.28 14.48 3.09
C ALA A 58 -0.26 14.53 3.03
N THR A 59 -0.91 13.38 2.86
CA THR A 59 -2.36 13.20 3.04
C THR A 59 -2.68 12.75 4.46
N SER A 60 -3.86 12.14 4.68
CA SER A 60 -4.13 11.43 5.92
C SER A 60 -3.42 10.06 5.95
N LYS A 61 -3.26 9.51 7.16
CA LYS A 61 -2.79 8.13 7.36
C LYS A 61 -3.73 7.12 6.72
N ALA A 62 -5.04 7.33 6.82
CA ALA A 62 -6.04 6.46 6.19
C ALA A 62 -5.86 6.41 4.66
N ASP A 63 -5.68 7.56 4.01
CA ASP A 63 -5.45 7.61 2.55
C ASP A 63 -4.17 6.84 2.17
N PHE A 64 -3.09 7.07 2.92
CA PHE A 64 -1.81 6.40 2.65
C PHE A 64 -1.90 4.88 2.82
N GLU A 65 -2.62 4.42 3.84
CA GLU A 65 -2.87 3.00 4.09
C GLU A 65 -3.76 2.37 3.01
N LEU A 66 -4.80 3.06 2.52
CA LEU A 66 -5.64 2.58 1.41
C LEU A 66 -4.83 2.41 0.11
N MET A 67 -3.98 3.40 -0.22
CA MET A 67 -3.08 3.31 -1.37
C MET A 67 -2.08 2.15 -1.20
N SER A 68 -1.54 1.97 0.01
CA SER A 68 -0.59 0.90 0.32
C SER A 68 -1.25 -0.48 0.26
N LEU A 69 -2.48 -0.63 0.74
CA LEU A 69 -3.28 -1.86 0.67
C LEU A 69 -3.47 -2.29 -0.79
N GLY A 70 -3.86 -1.37 -1.67
CA GLY A 70 -3.99 -1.64 -3.11
C GLY A 70 -2.68 -2.14 -3.73
N CYS A 71 -1.56 -1.45 -3.46
CA CYS A 71 -0.25 -1.88 -3.94
C CYS A 71 0.21 -3.24 -3.36
N ALA A 72 -0.08 -3.50 -2.08
CA ALA A 72 0.22 -4.78 -1.44
C ALA A 72 -0.58 -5.95 -2.03
N ALA A 73 -1.85 -5.70 -2.36
CA ALA A 73 -2.71 -6.66 -3.04
C ALA A 73 -2.19 -6.99 -4.46
N LEU A 74 -1.82 -5.98 -5.24
CA LEU A 74 -1.23 -6.16 -6.57
C LEU A 74 0.08 -6.95 -6.53
N ALA A 75 0.92 -6.68 -5.53
CA ALA A 75 2.15 -7.43 -5.34
C ALA A 75 1.87 -8.87 -4.91
N GLY A 76 0.80 -9.14 -4.15
CA GLY A 76 0.52 -10.44 -3.56
C GLY A 76 1.41 -10.71 -2.35
N CYS A 77 1.35 -9.84 -1.34
CA CYS A 77 2.07 -10.02 -0.07
C CYS A 77 1.07 -10.11 1.11
N GLU A 78 0.80 -11.32 1.58
CA GLU A 78 -0.15 -11.60 2.66
C GLU A 78 0.13 -10.76 3.92
N ALA A 79 1.39 -10.72 4.37
CA ALA A 79 1.79 -9.97 5.57
C ALA A 79 1.52 -8.46 5.42
N CYS A 80 1.79 -7.88 4.25
CA CYS A 80 1.50 -6.47 4.00
C CYS A 80 -0.01 -6.20 3.92
N ILE A 81 -0.77 -7.06 3.24
CA ILE A 81 -2.23 -6.94 3.13
C ILE A 81 -2.86 -6.92 4.53
N LYS A 82 -2.51 -7.91 5.37
CA LYS A 82 -3.00 -8.00 6.75
C LYS A 82 -2.63 -6.77 7.59
N ASN A 83 -1.38 -6.29 7.49
CA ASN A 83 -0.95 -5.13 8.26
C ASN A 83 -1.65 -3.83 7.85
N HIS A 84 -1.81 -3.59 6.54
CA HIS A 84 -2.46 -2.38 6.05
C HIS A 84 -3.97 -2.38 6.35
N GLU A 85 -4.64 -3.52 6.18
CA GLU A 85 -6.05 -3.68 6.54
C GLU A 85 -6.27 -3.49 8.05
N ALA A 86 -5.47 -4.12 8.90
CA ALA A 86 -5.57 -3.95 10.35
C ALA A 86 -5.32 -2.49 10.79
N SER A 87 -4.38 -1.78 10.13
CA SER A 87 -4.16 -0.36 10.38
C SER A 87 -5.36 0.49 9.97
N LEU A 88 -6.04 0.14 8.87
CA LEU A 88 -7.23 0.86 8.40
C LEU A 88 -8.40 0.68 9.36
N VAL A 89 -8.68 -0.55 9.78
CA VAL A 89 -9.71 -0.85 10.77
C VAL A 89 -9.44 -0.11 12.09
N HIS A 90 -8.18 -0.06 12.55
CA HIS A 90 -7.80 0.70 13.73
C HIS A 90 -8.05 2.21 13.60
N LEU A 91 -7.93 2.76 12.38
CA LEU A 91 -8.22 4.17 12.08
C LEU A 91 -9.73 4.44 11.90
N GLY A 92 -10.59 3.43 12.08
CA GLY A 92 -12.04 3.54 11.89
C GLY A 92 -12.48 3.49 10.43
N VAL A 93 -11.59 3.09 9.51
CA VAL A 93 -11.97 2.84 8.12
C VAL A 93 -12.67 1.48 8.05
N GLY A 94 -13.86 1.44 7.46
CA GLY A 94 -14.64 0.20 7.35
C GLY A 94 -14.06 -0.78 6.33
N GLU A 95 -14.31 -2.06 6.55
CA GLU A 95 -13.88 -3.15 5.65
C GLU A 95 -14.38 -2.95 4.20
N GLU A 96 -15.54 -2.32 4.01
CA GLU A 96 -16.07 -1.96 2.68
C GLU A 96 -15.10 -1.05 1.91
N ALA A 97 -14.47 -0.07 2.57
CA ALA A 97 -13.50 0.81 1.92
C ALA A 97 -12.20 0.06 1.58
N CYS A 98 -11.77 -0.88 2.43
CA CYS A 98 -10.64 -1.77 2.14
C CYS A 98 -10.94 -2.65 0.91
N HIS A 99 -12.14 -3.22 0.85
CA HIS A 99 -12.62 -4.02 -0.28
C HIS A 99 -12.67 -3.20 -1.57
N ASP A 100 -13.20 -1.97 -1.53
CA ASP A 100 -13.24 -1.06 -2.67
C ASP A 100 -11.84 -0.69 -3.17
N ALA A 101 -10.89 -0.42 -2.27
CA ALA A 101 -9.50 -0.14 -2.64
C ALA A 101 -8.86 -1.31 -3.40
N VAL A 102 -9.08 -2.55 -2.95
CA VAL A 102 -8.59 -3.76 -3.62
C VAL A 102 -9.29 -3.99 -4.96
N ARG A 103 -10.61 -3.75 -5.05
CA ARG A 103 -11.36 -3.83 -6.31
C ARG A 103 -10.85 -2.84 -7.35
N ILE A 104 -10.61 -1.59 -6.94
CA ILE A 104 -10.03 -0.56 -7.83
C ILE A 104 -8.65 -1.00 -8.32
N ALA A 105 -7.78 -1.48 -7.41
CA ALA A 105 -6.47 -1.98 -7.78
C ALA A 105 -6.55 -3.13 -8.80
N ALA A 106 -7.46 -4.09 -8.60
CA ALA A 106 -7.68 -5.20 -9.53
C ALA A 106 -8.12 -4.73 -10.92
N VAL A 107 -9.04 -3.76 -11.01
CA VAL A 107 -9.48 -3.18 -12.29
C VAL A 107 -8.35 -2.42 -12.99
N VAL A 108 -7.55 -1.65 -12.25
CA VAL A 108 -6.38 -0.95 -12.81
C VAL A 108 -5.37 -1.95 -13.39
N ASN A 109 -5.12 -3.06 -12.69
CA ASN A 109 -4.24 -4.12 -13.18
C ASN A 109 -4.81 -4.80 -14.44
N ALA A 110 -6.11 -5.09 -14.46
CA ALA A 110 -6.77 -5.64 -15.64
C ALA A 110 -6.66 -4.71 -16.85
N ALA A 111 -6.87 -3.40 -16.66
CA ALA A 111 -6.69 -2.41 -17.72
C ALA A 111 -5.22 -2.33 -18.19
N ALA A 112 -4.25 -2.34 -17.28
CA ALA A 112 -2.83 -2.29 -17.61
C ALA A 112 -2.38 -3.51 -18.43
N VAL A 113 -2.85 -4.71 -18.07
CA VAL A 113 -2.51 -5.96 -18.78
C VAL A 113 -3.29 -6.07 -20.10
N GLY A 114 -4.57 -5.69 -20.13
CA GLY A 114 -5.43 -5.86 -21.30
C GLY A 114 -5.22 -4.82 -22.41
N MET A 115 -4.55 -3.70 -22.12
CA MET A 115 -4.17 -2.68 -23.11
C MET A 115 -2.72 -2.80 -23.59
N ALA A 116 -1.96 -3.76 -23.06
CA ALA A 116 -0.60 -4.09 -23.49
C ALA A 116 -0.62 -5.06 -24.68
#